data_AF-A0A0I9S7L7-F1
#
_entry.id   AF-A0A0I9S7L7-F1
#
_cell.length_a   1.000
_cell.length_b   1.000
_cell.length_c   1.000
_cell.angle_alpha   90.00
_cell.angle_beta   90.00
_cell.angle_gamma   90.00
#
_symmetry.space_group_name_H-M   'P 1'
#
loop_
_entity.id
_entity.type
_entity.pdbx_description
1 polymer ?
#
loop_
_entity_poly.entity_id
_entity_poly.type
_entity_poly.pdbx_seq_one_letter_code
_entity_poly.pdbx_strand_id
1 'polypeptide(L)'
;MSCSARLPVYALFAGVFFPQSQATVVFSLYVAGIVLALLVTKIMSLTILKAEKSIFVIELPPYRVPQAKTLWLSTWEKGKGFVRKAGTFIFGGSVVIWLLNYAGPSGFGVDMGDSFLAMIGGFIAPLFAP
;
A
#
# COMPACT_ATOMS: atom_id res chain seq x y z
N MET A 1 10.25 -1.20 -1.74
CA MET A 1 9.81 -0.45 -2.94
C MET A 1 8.66 0.46 -2.56
N SER A 2 8.90 1.76 -2.53
CA SER A 2 7.87 2.77 -2.24
C SER A 2 6.89 2.81 -3.41
N CYS A 3 5.72 2.20 -3.25
CA CYS A 3 4.66 2.18 -4.26
C CYS A 3 4.27 3.61 -4.66
N SER A 4 3.96 3.84 -5.94
CA SER A 4 3.45 5.12 -6.47
C SER A 4 2.22 5.64 -5.72
N ALA A 5 1.45 4.75 -5.11
CA ALA A 5 0.30 5.09 -4.26
C ALA A 5 0.66 5.79 -2.93
N ARG A 6 1.91 5.74 -2.46
CA ARG A 6 2.31 6.38 -1.18
C ARG A 6 2.66 7.86 -1.32
N LEU A 7 3.12 8.29 -2.50
CA LEU A 7 3.48 9.69 -2.76
C LEU A 7 2.28 10.66 -2.59
N PRO A 8 1.08 10.37 -3.13
CA PRO A 8 -0.10 11.22 -2.93
C PRO A 8 -0.49 11.35 -1.45
N VAL A 9 -0.39 10.25 -0.69
CA VAL A 9 -0.72 10.25 0.74
C VAL A 9 0.25 11.16 1.50
N TYR A 10 1.56 11.04 1.27
CA TYR A 10 2.55 11.92 1.90
C TYR A 10 2.38 13.38 1.51
N ALA A 11 2.02 13.67 0.26
CA ALA A 11 1.74 15.03 -0.19
C ALA A 11 0.51 15.63 0.50
N LEU A 12 -0.55 14.84 0.70
CA LEU A 12 -1.77 15.28 1.38
C LEU A 12 -1.49 15.58 2.86
N PHE A 13 -0.78 14.70 3.56
CA PHE A 13 -0.36 14.95 4.94
C PHE A 13 0.58 16.14 5.06
N ALA A 14 1.59 16.25 4.19
CA ALA A 14 2.55 17.36 4.25
C ALA A 14 1.88 18.71 3.91
N GLY A 15 0.90 18.73 3.01
CA GLY A 15 0.13 19.94 2.68
C GLY A 15 -0.76 20.42 3.82
N VAL A 16 -1.32 19.51 4.62
CA VAL A 16 -2.18 19.86 5.77
C VAL A 16 -1.36 20.33 6.98
N PHE A 17 -0.24 19.66 7.30
CA PHE A 17 0.53 19.95 8.52
C PHE A 17 1.67 20.97 8.34
N PHE A 18 2.26 21.07 7.14
CA PHE A 18 3.44 21.92 6.89
C PHE A 18 3.35 22.65 5.53
N PRO A 19 2.44 23.63 5.38
CA PRO A 19 2.16 24.30 4.11
C PRO A 19 3.37 25.04 3.51
N GLN A 20 4.32 25.49 4.34
CA GLN A 20 5.47 26.28 3.90
C GLN A 20 6.70 25.42 3.50
N SER A 21 6.71 24.11 3.79
CA SER A 21 7.87 23.24 3.52
C SER A 21 7.48 21.83 3.06
N GLN A 22 6.40 21.73 2.29
CA GLN A 22 5.83 20.46 1.83
C GLN A 22 6.86 19.59 1.09
N ALA A 23 7.68 20.17 0.21
CA ALA A 23 8.67 19.42 -0.58
C ALA A 23 9.77 18.79 0.30
N THR A 24 10.31 19.55 1.26
CA THR A 24 11.38 19.09 2.15
C THR A 24 10.89 18.00 3.10
N VAL A 25 9.65 18.11 3.58
CA VAL A 25 9.04 17.10 4.47
C VAL A 25 8.76 15.80 3.72
N VAL A 26 8.20 15.86 2.50
CA VAL A 26 7.97 14.64 1.69
C VAL A 26 9.30 13.97 1.34
N PHE A 27 10.34 14.76 1.02
CA PHE A 27 11.66 14.24 0.71
C PHE A 27 12.30 13.56 1.93
N SER A 28 12.25 14.18 3.12
CA SER A 28 12.81 13.58 4.34
C SER A 28 12.08 12.30 4.75
N LEU A 29 10.75 12.26 4.62
CA LEU A 29 9.94 11.07 4.90
C LEU A 29 10.29 9.91 3.95
N TYR A 30 10.54 10.23 2.68
CA TYR A 30 10.94 9.26 1.67
C TYR A 30 12.32 8.66 1.97
N VAL A 31 13.30 9.51 2.29
CA VAL A 31 14.65 9.08 2.66
C VAL A 31 14.61 8.24 3.94
N ALA A 32 13.87 8.67 4.97
CA ALA A 32 13.70 7.91 6.20
C ALA A 32 13.08 6.53 5.94
N GLY A 33 12.08 6.44 5.06
CA GLY A 33 11.47 5.17 4.66
C GLY A 33 12.45 4.22 3.98
N ILE A 34 13.35 4.73 3.12
CA ILE A 34 14.41 3.93 2.50
C ILE A 34 15.39 3.41 3.57
N VAL A 35 15.85 4.28 4.46
CA VAL A 35 16.78 3.90 5.54
C VAL A 35 16.16 2.83 6.43
N LEU A 36 14.88 2.99 6.81
CA LEU A 36 14.17 2.01 7.62
C LEU A 36 14.06 0.66 6.90
N ALA A 37 13.73 0.66 5.62
CA ALA A 37 13.66 -0.56 4.82
C ALA A 37 15.01 -1.28 4.77
N LEU A 38 16.11 -0.53 4.53
CA LEU A 38 17.46 -1.10 4.53
C LEU A 38 17.84 -1.66 5.91
N LEU A 39 17.51 -0.97 6.99
CA LEU A 39 17.75 -1.45 8.36
C LEU A 39 16.98 -2.74 8.63
N VAL A 40 15.67 -2.77 8.34
CA VAL A 40 14.84 -3.96 8.55
C VAL A 40 15.34 -5.12 7.70
N THR A 41 15.64 -4.91 6.42
CA THR A 41 16.21 -5.95 5.56
C THR A 41 17.55 -6.46 6.09
N LYS A 42 18.43 -5.57 6.58
CA LYS A 42 19.71 -5.97 7.17
C LYS A 42 19.52 -6.79 8.44
N ILE A 43 18.62 -6.37 9.33
CA ILE A 43 18.28 -7.11 10.57
C ILE A 43 17.70 -8.47 10.23
N MET A 44 16.73 -8.53 9.32
CA MET A 44 16.09 -9.79 8.90
C MET A 44 17.08 -10.72 8.19
N SER A 45 18.01 -10.16 7.42
CA SER A 45 19.08 -10.92 6.77
C SER A 45 20.08 -11.52 7.78
N LEU A 46 20.43 -10.77 8.83
CA LEU A 46 21.34 -11.25 9.85
C LEU A 46 20.69 -12.27 10.81
N THR A 47 19.40 -12.13 11.10
CA THR A 47 18.69 -12.96 12.09
C THR A 47 18.01 -14.19 11.47
N ILE A 48 17.31 -14.02 10.35
CA ILE A 48 16.42 -15.05 9.77
C ILE A 48 17.05 -15.79 8.59
N LEU A 49 17.82 -15.09 7.74
CA LEU A 49 18.44 -15.69 6.55
C LEU A 49 19.74 -16.43 6.83
N LYS A 50 20.26 -16.38 8.07
CA LYS A 50 21.45 -17.14 8.47
C LYS A 50 21.16 -18.63 8.73
N ALA A 51 19.89 -19.01 8.89
CA ALA A 51 19.47 -20.38 9.17
C ALA A 51 19.47 -21.29 7.92
N GLU A 52 19.46 -20.74 6.71
CA GLU A 52 19.57 -21.51 5.45
C GLU A 52 21.00 -21.54 4.92
N LYS A 53 21.99 -21.77 5.79
CA LYS A 53 23.19 -22.49 5.33
C LYS A 53 22.86 -23.98 5.26
N SER A 54 21.78 -24.31 4.56
CA SER A 54 21.45 -25.68 4.20
C SER A 54 22.60 -26.16 3.32
N ILE A 55 23.22 -27.24 3.78
CA ILE A 55 24.12 -28.09 3.02
C ILE A 55 23.35 -28.57 1.78
N PHE A 56 23.25 -27.72 0.76
CA PHE A 56 22.85 -28.10 -0.59
C PHE A 56 24.12 -28.36 -1.39
N VAL A 57 24.77 -29.44 -0.99
CA VAL A 57 25.77 -30.13 -1.80
C VAL A 57 25.01 -30.81 -2.95
N ILE A 58 25.15 -30.25 -4.15
CA ILE A 58 25.65 -30.95 -5.35
C ILE A 58 24.80 -32.11 -5.92
N GLU A 59 23.49 -31.97 -5.99
CA GLU A 59 22.75 -32.61 -7.09
C GLU A 59 21.95 -31.50 -7.78
N LEU A 60 22.62 -30.67 -8.58
CA LEU A 60 21.94 -29.72 -9.44
C LEU A 60 21.28 -30.54 -10.56
N PRO A 61 19.94 -30.77 -10.55
CA PRO A 61 19.30 -31.44 -11.66
C PRO A 61 19.57 -30.63 -12.94
N PRO A 62 19.67 -31.29 -14.11
CA PRO A 62 19.97 -30.61 -15.36
C PRO A 62 19.03 -29.42 -15.56
N TYR A 63 19.62 -28.24 -15.79
CA TYR A 63 18.91 -26.98 -16.00
C TYR A 63 17.94 -27.13 -17.17
N ARG A 64 16.69 -27.47 -16.88
CA ARG A 64 15.64 -27.56 -17.89
C ARG A 64 15.23 -26.13 -18.23
N VAL A 65 15.65 -25.67 -19.40
CA VAL A 65 15.21 -24.37 -19.94
C VAL A 65 13.68 -24.31 -19.90
N PRO A 66 13.11 -23.41 -19.09
CA PRO A 66 11.66 -23.34 -18.93
C PRO A 66 11.04 -22.95 -20.27
N GLN A 67 10.08 -23.73 -20.74
CA GLN A 67 9.32 -23.37 -21.94
C GLN A 67 8.64 -22.01 -21.69
N ALA A 68 8.92 -21.04 -22.57
CA ALA A 68 8.34 -19.70 -22.50
C ALA A 68 6.80 -19.74 -22.40
N LYS A 69 6.16 -20.72 -23.05
CA LYS A 69 4.71 -20.96 -22.96
C LYS A 69 4.26 -21.24 -21.53
N THR A 70 4.99 -22.06 -20.79
CA THR A 70 4.68 -22.43 -19.39
C THR A 70 4.90 -21.26 -18.45
N LEU A 71 5.96 -20.47 -18.66
CA LEU A 71 6.20 -19.24 -17.90
C LEU A 71 5.08 -18.23 -18.12
N TRP A 72 4.64 -18.06 -19.37
CA TRP A 72 3.59 -17.11 -19.71
C TRP A 72 2.25 -17.52 -19.11
N LEU A 73 1.90 -18.82 -19.19
CA LEU A 73 0.67 -19.35 -18.59
C LEU A 73 0.69 -19.20 -17.06
N SER A 74 1.81 -19.54 -16.42
CA SER A 74 1.97 -19.42 -14.96
C SER A 74 1.91 -17.98 -14.49
N THR A 75 2.53 -17.06 -15.23
CA THR A 75 2.49 -15.63 -14.95
C THR A 75 1.09 -15.07 -15.17
N TRP A 76 0.38 -15.54 -16.19
CA TRP A 76 -0.99 -15.12 -16.49
C TRP A 76 -1.98 -15.57 -15.41
N GLU A 77 -1.91 -16.84 -14.98
CA GLU A 77 -2.75 -17.35 -13.90
C GLU A 77 -2.52 -16.59 -12.58
N LYS A 78 -1.25 -16.35 -12.24
CA LYS A 78 -0.88 -15.54 -11.06
C LYS A 78 -1.34 -14.08 -11.20
N GLY A 79 -1.20 -13.50 -12.38
CA GLY A 79 -1.64 -12.14 -12.69
C GLY A 79 -3.15 -11.98 -12.55
N LYS A 80 -3.93 -12.91 -13.12
CA LYS A 80 -5.38 -12.95 -12.98
C LYS A 80 -5.82 -13.10 -11.53
N GLY A 81 -5.14 -13.96 -10.77
CA GLY A 81 -5.38 -14.12 -9.33
C GLY A 81 -5.11 -12.84 -8.55
N PHE A 82 -4.01 -12.15 -8.84
CA PHE A 82 -3.66 -10.87 -8.22
C PHE A 82 -4.69 -9.78 -8.54
N VAL A 83 -5.06 -9.63 -9.81
CA VAL A 83 -6.06 -8.63 -10.24
C VAL A 83 -7.42 -8.90 -9.60
N ARG A 84 -7.85 -10.16 -9.52
CA ARG A 84 -9.12 -10.51 -8.86
C ARG A 84 -9.08 -10.15 -7.38
N LYS A 85 -8.01 -10.54 -6.67
CA LYS A 85 -7.89 -10.28 -5.23
C LYS A 85 -7.77 -8.78 -4.94
N ALA A 86 -6.84 -8.08 -5.59
CA ALA A 86 -6.63 -6.63 -5.40
C ALA A 86 -7.86 -5.83 -5.84
N GLY A 87 -8.47 -6.19 -6.97
CA GLY A 87 -9.66 -5.56 -7.50
C GLY A 87 -10.85 -5.68 -6.56
N THR A 88 -11.11 -6.84 -5.95
CA THR A 88 -12.20 -7.00 -4.98
C THR A 88 -12.01 -6.09 -3.76
N PHE A 89 -10.78 -5.95 -3.24
CA PHE A 89 -10.50 -5.05 -2.12
C PHE A 89 -10.66 -3.57 -2.50
N ILE A 90 -10.07 -3.13 -3.61
CA ILE A 90 -10.13 -1.73 -4.05
C ILE A 90 -11.55 -1.34 -4.41
N PHE A 91 -12.26 -2.18 -5.20
CA PHE A 91 -13.64 -1.93 -5.59
C PHE A 91 -14.57 -1.93 -4.38
N GLY A 92 -14.44 -2.90 -3.47
CA GLY A 92 -15.20 -2.95 -2.23
C GLY A 92 -14.98 -1.69 -1.39
N GLY A 93 -13.72 -1.28 -1.19
CA GLY A 93 -13.39 -0.04 -0.49
C GLY A 93 -13.97 1.21 -1.17
N SER A 94 -13.88 1.30 -2.49
CA SER A 94 -14.43 2.43 -3.25
C SER A 94 -15.94 2.52 -3.15
N VAL A 95 -16.65 1.38 -3.21
CA VAL A 95 -18.11 1.33 -3.06
C VAL A 95 -18.52 1.74 -1.65
N VAL A 96 -17.80 1.27 -0.63
CA VAL A 96 -18.05 1.66 0.77
C VAL A 96 -17.84 3.16 0.95
N ILE A 97 -16.71 3.71 0.49
CA ILE A 97 -16.43 5.15 0.59
C ILE A 97 -17.50 5.96 -0.14
N TRP A 98 -17.90 5.54 -1.35
CA TRP A 98 -18.97 6.19 -2.11
C TRP A 98 -20.31 6.16 -1.37
N LEU A 99 -20.66 5.01 -0.79
CA LEU A 99 -21.91 4.86 -0.04
C LEU A 99 -21.91 5.71 1.24
N LEU A 100 -20.79 5.79 1.96
CA LEU A 100 -20.63 6.66 3.12
C LEU A 100 -20.66 8.15 2.75
N ASN A 101 -20.21 8.50 1.54
CA ASN A 101 -20.28 9.86 1.03
C ASN A 101 -21.70 10.24 0.57
N TYR A 102 -22.43 9.29 -0.01
CA TYR A 102 -23.76 9.52 -0.58
C TYR A 102 -24.90 9.38 0.45
N ALA A 103 -24.70 8.57 1.49
CA ALA A 103 -25.65 8.41 2.59
C ALA A 103 -25.32 9.39 3.73
N GLY A 104 -26.36 10.02 4.28
CA GLY A 104 -26.27 10.84 5.50
C GLY A 104 -27.51 10.67 6.38
N PRO A 105 -27.52 11.28 7.57
CA PRO A 105 -28.61 11.16 8.54
C PRO A 105 -29.98 11.62 8.01
N SER A 106 -29.99 12.49 6.98
CA SER A 106 -31.18 13.05 6.33
C SER A 106 -31.65 12.27 5.10
N GLY A 107 -30.98 11.18 4.69
CA GLY A 107 -31.40 10.32 3.56
C GLY A 107 -30.28 10.01 2.56
N PHE A 108 -30.66 9.79 1.30
CA PHE A 108 -29.75 9.53 0.17
C PHE A 108 -29.64 10.77 -0.72
N GLY A 109 -28.42 11.19 -1.07
CA GLY A 109 -28.16 12.39 -1.88
C GLY A 109 -27.88 13.65 -1.06
N VAL A 110 -27.17 13.51 0.05
CA VAL A 110 -26.82 14.63 0.94
C VAL A 110 -25.51 15.28 0.50
N ASP A 111 -25.39 16.59 0.71
CA ASP A 111 -24.16 17.32 0.44
C ASP A 111 -22.98 16.74 1.24
N MET A 112 -21.77 16.84 0.68
CA MET A 112 -20.57 16.16 1.21
C MET A 112 -20.32 16.45 2.70
N GLY A 113 -20.75 17.62 3.18
CA GLY A 113 -20.61 18.08 4.57
C GLY A 113 -21.54 17.41 5.60
N ASP A 114 -22.69 16.86 5.18
CA ASP A 114 -23.65 16.18 6.07
C ASP A 114 -23.63 14.65 5.89
N SER A 115 -22.72 14.15 5.06
CA SER A 115 -22.54 12.72 4.82
C SER A 115 -22.05 11.97 6.08
N PHE A 116 -22.34 10.67 6.19
CA PHE A 116 -21.77 9.83 7.26
C PHE A 116 -20.24 9.90 7.29
N LEU A 117 -19.61 10.11 6.12
CA LEU A 117 -18.18 10.32 5.99
C LEU A 117 -17.73 11.61 6.72
N ALA A 118 -18.47 12.72 6.58
CA ALA A 118 -18.17 13.97 7.28
C ALA A 118 -18.47 13.90 8.78
N MET A 119 -19.48 13.12 9.20
CA MET A 119 -19.75 12.90 10.63
C MET A 119 -18.64 12.10 11.32
N ILE A 120 -18.17 11.01 10.69
CA ILE A 120 -17.03 10.22 11.18
C ILE A 120 -15.74 11.06 11.11
N GLY A 121 -15.55 11.80 10.02
CA GLY A 121 -14.43 12.72 9.83
C GLY A 121 -14.41 13.83 10.88
N GLY A 122 -15.57 14.40 11.22
CA GLY A 122 -15.74 15.43 12.25
C GLY A 122 -15.53 14.91 13.67
N PHE A 123 -15.81 13.63 13.93
CA PHE A 123 -15.48 13.00 15.20
C PHE A 123 -13.97 12.78 15.38
N ILE A 124 -13.25 12.52 14.29
CA ILE A 124 -11.79 12.32 14.28
C ILE A 124 -11.04 13.67 14.12
N ALA A 125 -11.66 14.68 13.52
CA ALA A 125 -11.11 16.02 13.33
C ALA A 125 -10.55 16.67 14.61
N PRO A 126 -11.19 16.61 15.80
CA PRO A 126 -10.64 17.22 17.01
C PRO A 126 -9.34 16.55 17.50
N LEU A 127 -9.04 15.33 17.05
CA LEU A 127 -7.79 14.63 17.35
C LEU A 127 -6.60 15.15 16.52
N PHE A 128 -6.89 15.86 15.43
CA PHE A 128 -5.91 16.44 14.50
C PHE A 128 -6.00 17.98 14.42
N ALA A 129 -6.92 18.59 15.15
CA ALA A 129 -6.92 20.03 15.38
C ALA A 129 -5.70 20.39 16.27
N PRO A 130 -4.97 21.47 15.95
CA PRO A 130 -3.73 21.83 16.64
C PRO A 130 -3.93 22.12 18.13
#